data_AF-A0A9W8GVF7-F1
#
_entry.id   AF-A0A9W8GVF7-F1
#
_cell.length_a   1.000
_cell.length_b   1.000
_cell.length_c   1.000
_cell.angle_alpha   90.00
_cell.angle_beta   90.00
_cell.angle_gamma   90.00
#
_symmetry.space_group_name_H-M   'P 1'
#
loop_
_entity.id
_entity.type
_entity.pdbx_description
1 polymer ?
#
loop_
_entity_poly.entity_id
_entity_poly.type
_entity_poly.pdbx_seq_one_letter_code
_entity_poly.pdbx_strand_id
1 'polypeptide(L)'
;MTSSELSVEHLDTAVLIGAIPLFAFEVRHASFFEDSRALLVQVFPEWSNDELVLNQCKDGITNKLMQCTNKRVGKTVLVRAYGKRTEVIIDRNQELINMAGLTRLGMCPELYARFDNGLVYGYIPGTVAKPEEMGSELWAPLIAKRLAEWSKVKLPGDHSPQLFPIIRRWMKDIPADYENQRANDIFHKHFSLEMLNDEANLLESTLTALHSPVVFAHNDLLSGNIVMAETKDA
;
A
#
# COMPACT_ATOMS: atom_id res chain seq x y z
N MET A 1 5.81 -24.84 18.35
CA MET A 1 6.50 -24.31 17.16
C MET A 1 7.19 -23.03 17.59
N THR A 2 8.52 -23.01 17.53
CA THR A 2 9.34 -21.83 17.83
C THR A 2 8.85 -20.66 16.97
N SER A 3 8.52 -19.54 17.61
CA SER A 3 8.22 -18.27 16.95
C SER A 3 9.38 -17.94 16.01
N SER A 4 9.25 -18.23 14.72
CA SER A 4 10.12 -17.63 13.72
C SER A 4 9.97 -16.12 13.89
N GLU A 5 11.06 -15.45 14.20
CA GLU A 5 11.09 -13.99 14.31
C GLU A 5 10.49 -13.40 13.02
N LEU A 6 9.50 -12.51 13.11
CA LEU A 6 8.91 -11.83 11.95
C LEU A 6 9.89 -10.75 11.46
N SER A 7 11.09 -11.17 11.09
CA SER A 7 12.20 -10.29 10.75
C SER A 7 12.91 -10.75 9.49
N VAL A 8 13.10 -9.79 8.59
CA VAL A 8 13.97 -9.88 7.42
C VAL A 8 14.94 -8.69 7.38
N GLU A 9 15.14 -8.00 8.51
CA GLU A 9 15.95 -6.78 8.64
C GLU A 9 17.40 -6.96 8.19
N HIS A 10 17.94 -8.18 8.32
CA HIS A 10 19.29 -8.53 7.91
C HIS A 10 19.47 -8.67 6.38
N LEU A 11 18.38 -8.67 5.60
CA LEU A 11 18.46 -8.82 4.15
C LEU A 11 18.84 -7.51 3.48
N ASP A 12 19.69 -7.62 2.46
CA ASP A 12 20.00 -6.50 1.57
C ASP A 12 18.77 -6.13 0.73
N THR A 13 18.43 -4.84 0.68
CA THR A 13 17.25 -4.34 -0.01
C THR A 13 17.32 -4.54 -1.53
N ALA A 14 18.51 -4.44 -2.13
CA ALA A 14 18.70 -4.68 -3.55
C ALA A 14 18.54 -6.16 -3.90
N VAL A 15 18.98 -7.08 -3.03
CA VAL A 15 18.72 -8.52 -3.18
C VAL A 15 17.23 -8.81 -3.05
N LEU A 16 16.56 -8.22 -2.04
CA LEU A 16 15.14 -8.42 -1.79
C LEU A 16 14.27 -7.95 -2.98
N ILE A 17 14.57 -6.76 -3.52
CA ILE A 17 13.88 -6.22 -4.69
C ILE A 17 14.29 -6.96 -5.97
N GLY A 18 15.57 -7.33 -6.09
CA GLY A 18 16.14 -8.02 -7.25
C GLY A 18 15.55 -9.41 -7.48
N ALA A 19 15.04 -10.04 -6.43
CA ALA A 19 14.31 -11.31 -6.53
C ALA A 19 12.95 -11.19 -7.24
N ILE A 20 12.40 -9.97 -7.39
CA ILE A 20 11.13 -9.73 -8.06
C ILE A 20 11.39 -9.34 -9.51
N PRO A 21 10.87 -10.12 -10.49
CA PRO A 21 11.04 -9.83 -11.91
C PRO A 21 10.61 -8.41 -12.29
N LEU A 22 11.47 -7.70 -13.01
CA LEU A 22 11.17 -6.39 -13.59
C LEU A 22 10.82 -6.53 -15.06
N PHE A 23 9.67 -5.99 -15.44
CA PHE A 23 9.24 -5.87 -16.83
C PHE A 23 9.30 -4.39 -17.24
N ALA A 24 10.06 -4.09 -18.30
CA ALA A 24 10.07 -2.77 -18.93
C ALA A 24 8.75 -2.59 -19.69
N PHE A 25 7.71 -2.18 -18.97
CA PHE A 25 6.35 -2.08 -19.44
C PHE A 25 5.61 -0.99 -18.68
N GLU A 26 4.96 -0.08 -19.41
CA GLU A 26 4.10 0.95 -18.83
C GLU A 26 2.63 0.59 -19.05
N VAL A 27 1.86 0.51 -17.96
CA VAL A 27 0.41 0.36 -18.04
C VAL A 27 -0.24 1.74 -18.11
N ARG A 28 -0.78 2.09 -19.28
CA ARG A 28 -1.35 3.43 -19.49
C ARG A 28 -2.75 3.50 -18.91
N HIS A 29 -3.05 4.64 -18.28
CA HIS A 29 -4.36 4.87 -17.66
C HIS A 29 -5.52 4.83 -18.67
N ALA A 30 -5.29 5.20 -19.93
CA ALA A 30 -6.31 5.23 -20.99
C ALA A 30 -6.59 3.85 -21.60
N SER A 31 -5.62 2.93 -21.54
CA SER A 31 -5.68 1.58 -22.11
C SER A 31 -5.49 0.53 -21.02
N PHE A 32 -6.06 0.80 -19.83
CA PHE A 32 -5.75 0.05 -18.62
C PHE A 32 -6.09 -1.45 -18.74
N PHE A 33 -7.15 -1.80 -19.49
CA PHE A 33 -7.52 -3.19 -19.72
C PHE A 33 -6.59 -3.89 -20.70
N GLU A 34 -6.31 -3.27 -21.85
CA GLU A 34 -5.46 -3.83 -22.89
C GLU A 34 -4.03 -4.02 -22.39
N ASP A 35 -3.49 -2.99 -21.73
CA ASP A 35 -2.12 -3.00 -21.21
C ASP A 35 -1.98 -4.00 -20.06
N SER A 36 -3.00 -4.15 -19.19
CA SER A 36 -2.99 -5.18 -18.14
C SER A 36 -2.98 -6.60 -18.70
N ARG A 37 -3.75 -6.87 -19.78
CA ARG A 37 -3.73 -8.18 -20.45
C ARG A 37 -2.36 -8.47 -21.07
N ALA A 38 -1.82 -7.51 -21.82
CA ALA A 38 -0.53 -7.64 -22.49
C ALA A 38 0.62 -7.85 -21.49
N LEU A 39 0.59 -7.15 -20.35
CA LEU A 39 1.53 -7.36 -19.26
C LEU A 39 1.40 -8.77 -18.67
N LEU A 40 0.18 -9.24 -18.39
CA LEU A 40 -0.02 -10.54 -17.73
C LEU A 40 0.45 -11.72 -18.56
N VAL A 41 0.31 -11.68 -19.89
CA VAL A 41 0.85 -12.72 -20.78
C VAL A 41 2.39 -12.71 -20.81
N GLN A 42 3.04 -11.58 -20.50
CA GLN A 42 4.50 -11.54 -20.33
C GLN A 42 4.93 -12.06 -18.95
N VAL A 43 4.18 -11.71 -17.90
CA VAL A 43 4.46 -12.16 -16.52
C VAL A 43 4.19 -13.66 -16.36
N PHE A 44 3.17 -14.19 -17.02
CA PHE A 44 2.78 -15.59 -17.04
C PHE A 44 2.75 -16.10 -18.49
N PRO A 45 3.89 -16.56 -19.05
CA PRO A 45 3.99 -16.98 -20.45
C PRO A 45 3.06 -18.13 -20.85
N GLU A 46 2.54 -18.87 -19.87
CA GLU A 46 1.57 -19.95 -20.06
C GLU A 46 0.12 -19.47 -20.17
N TRP A 47 -0.15 -18.17 -19.92
CA TRP A 47 -1.50 -17.59 -20.01
C TRP A 47 -1.81 -17.12 -21.44
N SER A 48 -3.06 -17.31 -21.86
CA SER A 48 -3.58 -16.75 -23.11
C SER A 48 -4.59 -15.63 -22.83
N ASN A 49 -4.63 -14.61 -23.70
CA ASN A 49 -5.57 -13.48 -23.61
C ASN A 49 -7.04 -13.92 -23.53
N ASP A 50 -7.40 -14.98 -24.26
CA ASP A 50 -8.78 -15.49 -24.34
C ASP A 50 -9.25 -16.14 -23.03
N GLU A 51 -8.30 -16.52 -22.16
CA GLU A 51 -8.57 -17.17 -20.88
C GLU A 51 -8.71 -16.15 -19.72
N LEU A 52 -8.38 -14.88 -19.97
CA LEU A 52 -8.36 -13.82 -18.95
C LEU A 52 -9.70 -13.09 -18.83
N VAL A 53 -10.19 -13.02 -17.60
CA VAL A 53 -11.29 -12.13 -17.21
C VAL A 53 -10.75 -11.02 -16.33
N LEU A 54 -11.02 -9.78 -16.75
CA LEU A 54 -10.54 -8.57 -16.10
C LEU A 54 -11.70 -7.80 -15.51
N ASN A 55 -11.57 -7.41 -14.24
CA ASN A 55 -12.53 -6.59 -13.51
C ASN A 55 -11.77 -5.45 -12.82
N GLN A 56 -12.08 -4.21 -13.17
CA GLN A 56 -11.46 -3.05 -12.52
C GLN A 56 -12.10 -2.79 -11.16
N CYS A 57 -11.28 -2.73 -10.12
CA CYS A 57 -11.70 -2.30 -8.79
C CYS A 57 -11.76 -0.76 -8.76
N LYS A 58 -12.86 -0.19 -8.26
CA LYS A 58 -13.15 1.26 -8.34
C LYS A 58 -12.98 2.02 -7.02
N ASP A 59 -12.72 1.32 -5.93
CA ASP A 59 -12.75 1.90 -4.58
C ASP A 59 -11.45 2.61 -4.17
N GLY A 60 -10.38 2.50 -4.97
CA GLY A 60 -9.08 3.14 -4.72
C GLY A 60 -8.99 4.56 -5.27
N ILE A 61 -8.55 5.51 -4.45
CA ILE A 61 -8.36 6.92 -4.85
C ILE A 61 -7.02 7.10 -5.59
N THR A 62 -5.95 6.51 -5.06
CA THR A 62 -4.56 6.83 -5.43
C THR A 62 -3.99 5.90 -6.51
N ASN A 63 -4.59 4.73 -6.75
CA ASN A 63 -4.06 3.74 -7.70
C ASN A 63 -5.19 3.14 -8.53
N LYS A 64 -4.90 2.73 -9.76
CA LYS A 64 -5.80 1.88 -10.55
C LYS A 64 -5.49 0.42 -10.26
N LEU A 65 -6.52 -0.36 -9.94
CA LEU A 65 -6.38 -1.76 -9.59
C LEU A 65 -7.26 -2.61 -10.51
N MET A 66 -6.66 -3.63 -11.12
CA MET A 66 -7.35 -4.60 -11.98
C MET A 66 -7.25 -5.99 -11.36
N GLN A 67 -8.39 -6.61 -11.06
CA GLN A 67 -8.47 -8.03 -10.77
C GLN A 67 -8.50 -8.82 -12.08
N CYS A 68 -7.59 -9.77 -12.21
CA CYS A 68 -7.43 -10.58 -13.40
C CYS A 68 -7.48 -12.05 -13.04
N THR A 69 -8.47 -12.78 -13.54
CA THR A 69 -8.63 -14.22 -13.32
C THR A 69 -8.34 -14.96 -14.62
N ASN A 70 -7.37 -15.87 -14.60
CA ASN A 70 -7.24 -16.87 -15.65
C ASN A 70 -8.20 -18.03 -15.36
N LYS A 71 -9.20 -18.21 -16.22
CA LYS A 71 -10.25 -19.23 -16.07
C LYS A 71 -9.75 -20.66 -16.19
N ARG A 72 -8.71 -20.90 -16.98
CA ARG A 72 -8.17 -22.25 -17.23
C ARG A 72 -7.42 -22.79 -16.03
N VAL A 73 -6.58 -21.96 -15.40
CA VAL A 73 -5.78 -22.37 -14.23
C VAL A 73 -6.46 -22.04 -12.90
N GLY A 74 -7.56 -21.28 -12.91
CA GLY A 74 -8.27 -20.89 -11.70
C GLY A 74 -7.48 -19.92 -10.80
N LYS A 75 -6.52 -19.19 -11.37
CA LYS A 75 -5.64 -18.26 -10.62
C LYS A 75 -6.10 -16.83 -10.83
N THR A 76 -6.16 -16.07 -9.72
CA THR A 76 -6.48 -14.64 -9.74
C THR A 76 -5.31 -13.82 -9.24
N VAL A 77 -4.98 -12.75 -9.95
CA VAL A 77 -3.92 -11.80 -9.63
C VAL A 77 -4.46 -10.36 -9.73
N LEU A 78 -3.72 -9.44 -9.14
CA LEU A 78 -4.01 -8.01 -9.15
C LEU A 78 -2.90 -7.28 -9.92
N VAL A 79 -3.29 -6.43 -10.86
CA VAL A 79 -2.41 -5.45 -11.52
C VAL A 79 -2.70 -4.09 -10.91
N ARG A 80 -1.74 -3.52 -10.19
CA ARG A 80 -1.82 -2.19 -9.59
C ARG A 80 -0.93 -1.24 -10.36
N ALA A 81 -1.53 -0.29 -11.07
CA ALA A 81 -0.82 0.83 -11.69
C ALA A 81 -0.88 2.05 -10.77
N TYR A 82 0.27 2.71 -10.58
CA TYR A 82 0.39 3.89 -9.74
C TYR A 82 -0.44 5.07 -10.32
N GLY A 83 -1.04 5.85 -9.42
CA GLY A 83 -1.74 7.08 -9.80
C GLY A 83 -0.80 8.16 -10.27
N LYS A 84 -1.29 9.07 -11.11
CA LYS A 84 -0.52 10.23 -11.58
C LYS A 84 -0.21 11.16 -10.41
N ARG A 85 1.05 11.61 -10.29
CA ARG A 85 1.50 12.61 -9.29
C ARG A 85 1.42 12.14 -7.84
N THR A 86 1.46 10.83 -7.63
CA THR A 86 1.40 10.23 -6.29
C THR A 86 2.79 10.04 -5.69
N GLU A 87 3.83 10.11 -6.52
CA GLU A 87 5.26 10.10 -6.17
C GLU A 87 5.68 11.27 -5.26
N VAL A 88 4.92 12.38 -5.27
CA VAL A 88 5.14 13.52 -4.35
C VAL A 88 4.85 13.12 -2.91
N ILE A 89 3.91 12.20 -2.71
CA ILE A 89 3.40 11.81 -1.40
C ILE A 89 3.95 10.44 -0.98
N ILE A 90 4.19 9.55 -1.95
CA ILE A 90 4.53 8.14 -1.72
C ILE A 90 5.94 7.84 -2.22
N ASP A 91 6.78 7.34 -1.32
CA ASP A 91 8.07 6.74 -1.66
C ASP A 91 7.86 5.33 -2.24
N ARG A 92 8.02 5.19 -3.55
CA ARG A 92 7.81 3.93 -4.27
C ARG A 92 8.90 2.89 -3.99
N ASN A 93 10.12 3.34 -3.69
CA ASN A 93 11.20 2.42 -3.32
C ASN A 93 10.91 1.82 -1.95
N GLN A 94 10.54 2.65 -0.97
CA GLN A 94 10.17 2.14 0.36
C GLN A 94 8.92 1.26 0.31
N GLU A 95 7.91 1.61 -0.50
CA GLU A 95 6.74 0.75 -0.72
C GLU A 95 7.15 -0.63 -1.26
N LEU A 96 8.05 -0.66 -2.24
CA LEU A 96 8.53 -1.91 -2.82
C LEU A 96 9.34 -2.75 -1.82
N ILE A 97 10.21 -2.13 -1.02
CA ILE A 97 10.92 -2.81 0.08
C ILE A 97 9.91 -3.42 1.06
N ASN A 98 8.90 -2.64 1.45
CA ASN A 98 7.87 -3.08 2.38
C ASN A 98 7.11 -4.28 1.84
N MET A 99 6.62 -4.19 0.59
CA MET A 99 5.88 -5.27 -0.07
C MET A 99 6.72 -6.54 -0.21
N ALA A 100 7.97 -6.42 -0.68
CA ALA A 100 8.87 -7.54 -0.86
C ALA A 100 9.19 -8.24 0.47
N GLY A 101 9.46 -7.46 1.51
CA GLY A 101 9.75 -7.96 2.85
C GLY A 101 8.55 -8.67 3.48
N LEU A 102 7.36 -8.07 3.38
CA LEU A 102 6.13 -8.68 3.88
C LEU A 102 5.77 -9.97 3.13
N THR A 103 5.96 -10.01 1.81
CA THR A 103 5.80 -11.25 1.03
C THR A 103 6.78 -12.33 1.50
N ARG A 104 8.05 -11.99 1.76
CA ARG A 104 9.05 -12.94 2.28
C ARG A 104 8.67 -13.52 3.65
N LEU A 105 8.01 -12.72 4.48
CA LEU A 105 7.46 -13.13 5.78
C LEU A 105 6.11 -13.84 5.69
N GLY A 106 5.53 -14.00 4.49
CA GLY A 106 4.20 -14.60 4.31
C GLY A 106 3.04 -13.75 4.83
N MET A 107 3.24 -12.44 5.00
CA MET A 107 2.25 -11.51 5.54
C MET A 107 1.47 -10.75 4.46
N CYS A 108 1.94 -10.80 3.21
CA CYS A 108 1.24 -10.31 2.04
C CYS A 108 1.16 -11.41 0.98
N PRO A 109 0.24 -11.28 0.00
CA PRO A 109 0.23 -12.15 -1.16
C PRO A 109 1.57 -12.13 -1.90
N GLU A 110 1.77 -13.17 -2.71
CA GLU A 110 2.95 -13.27 -3.56
C GLU A 110 3.07 -12.06 -4.50
N LEU A 111 4.27 -11.49 -4.59
CA LEU A 111 4.58 -10.38 -5.48
C LEU A 111 5.24 -10.94 -6.74
N TYR A 112 4.45 -11.06 -7.81
CA TYR A 112 4.84 -11.77 -9.04
C TYR A 112 5.78 -10.96 -9.92
N ALA A 113 5.53 -9.66 -10.03
CA ALA A 113 6.30 -8.79 -10.90
C ALA A 113 6.21 -7.33 -10.46
N ARG A 114 7.21 -6.58 -10.88
CA ARG A 114 7.22 -5.11 -10.91
C ARG A 114 7.37 -4.64 -12.34
N PHE A 115 6.79 -3.49 -12.65
CA PHE A 115 6.89 -2.84 -13.95
C PHE A 115 7.02 -1.33 -13.77
N ASP A 116 7.27 -0.58 -14.85
CA ASP A 116 7.74 0.81 -14.79
C ASP A 116 6.84 1.73 -13.94
N ASN A 117 5.55 1.45 -13.89
CA ASN A 117 4.59 2.21 -13.13
C ASN A 117 3.64 1.35 -12.27
N GLY A 118 4.11 0.22 -11.73
CA GLY A 118 3.28 -0.58 -10.84
C GLY A 118 3.77 -1.98 -10.48
N LEU A 119 2.84 -2.79 -9.94
CA LEU A 119 3.09 -4.12 -9.39
C LEU A 119 2.02 -5.13 -9.84
N VAL A 120 2.43 -6.39 -9.98
CA VAL A 120 1.53 -7.55 -10.13
C VAL A 120 1.67 -8.44 -8.90
N TYR A 121 0.59 -8.65 -8.15
CA TYR A 121 0.60 -9.44 -6.91
C TYR A 121 -0.64 -10.30 -6.75
N GLY A 122 -0.59 -11.25 -5.81
CA GLY A 122 -1.68 -12.20 -5.57
C GLY A 122 -2.96 -11.55 -5.08
N TYR A 123 -4.09 -12.14 -5.48
CA TYR A 123 -5.41 -11.78 -4.97
C TYR A 123 -5.72 -12.55 -3.68
N ILE A 124 -6.28 -11.86 -2.68
CA ILE A 124 -6.82 -12.50 -1.46
C ILE A 124 -8.32 -12.70 -1.65
N PRO A 125 -8.81 -13.96 -1.77
CA PRO A 125 -10.24 -14.21 -1.76
C PRO A 125 -10.82 -13.91 -0.37
N GLY A 126 -11.89 -13.15 -0.32
CA GLY A 126 -12.49 -12.74 0.94
C GLY A 126 -13.46 -11.59 0.80
N THR A 127 -13.99 -11.19 1.94
CA THR A 127 -14.92 -10.06 2.06
C THR A 127 -14.16 -8.86 2.63
N VAL A 128 -14.27 -7.73 1.93
CA VAL A 128 -13.75 -6.43 2.40
C VAL A 128 -14.63 -5.91 3.53
N ALA A 129 -14.02 -5.43 4.62
CA ALA A 129 -14.76 -4.91 5.76
C ALA A 129 -15.51 -3.62 5.42
N LYS A 130 -16.70 -3.47 6.01
CA LYS A 130 -17.48 -2.23 6.01
C LYS A 130 -17.20 -1.42 7.29
N PRO A 131 -17.40 -0.09 7.27
CA PRO A 131 -17.17 0.75 8.45
C PRO A 131 -17.92 0.26 9.70
N GLU A 132 -19.15 -0.23 9.54
CA GLU A 132 -19.99 -0.69 10.65
C GLU A 132 -19.50 -2.02 11.25
N GLU A 133 -18.72 -2.79 10.49
CA GLU A 133 -18.19 -4.09 10.91
C GLU A 133 -16.92 -3.94 11.76
N MET A 134 -16.15 -2.87 11.57
CA MET A 134 -14.85 -2.63 12.20
C MET A 134 -14.85 -2.74 13.72
N GLY A 135 -15.95 -2.34 14.36
CA GLY A 135 -16.13 -2.35 15.83
C GLY A 135 -16.90 -3.56 16.37
N SER A 136 -17.28 -4.50 15.50
CA SER A 136 -18.09 -5.67 15.92
C SER A 136 -17.28 -6.68 16.74
N GLU A 137 -17.98 -7.46 17.57
CA GLU A 137 -17.38 -8.54 18.37
C GLU A 137 -16.66 -9.61 17.54
N LEU A 138 -17.01 -9.73 16.25
CA LEU A 138 -16.35 -10.65 15.32
C LEU A 138 -15.06 -10.05 14.75
N TRP A 139 -15.11 -8.83 14.20
CA TRP A 139 -13.99 -8.27 13.43
C TRP A 139 -12.94 -7.61 14.32
N ALA A 140 -13.34 -6.87 15.37
CA ALA A 140 -12.41 -6.09 16.17
C ALA A 140 -11.28 -6.94 16.81
N PRO A 141 -11.56 -8.14 17.39
CA PRO A 141 -10.50 -9.00 17.91
C PRO A 141 -9.55 -9.54 16.83
N LEU A 142 -10.06 -9.83 15.63
CA LEU A 142 -9.27 -10.33 14.51
C LEU A 142 -8.34 -9.24 13.95
N ILE A 143 -8.86 -8.01 13.82
CA ILE A 143 -8.08 -6.84 13.42
C ILE A 143 -6.97 -6.58 14.45
N ALA A 144 -7.32 -6.53 15.75
CA ALA A 144 -6.36 -6.31 16.83
C ALA A 144 -5.24 -7.37 16.84
N LYS A 145 -5.61 -8.65 16.67
CA LYS A 145 -4.64 -9.74 16.56
C LYS A 145 -3.70 -9.55 15.37
N ARG A 146 -4.24 -9.21 14.18
CA ARG A 146 -3.42 -8.99 12.98
C ARG A 146 -2.48 -7.79 13.15
N LEU A 147 -2.95 -6.70 13.76
CA LEU A 147 -2.10 -5.54 14.07
C LEU A 147 -0.98 -5.88 15.06
N ALA A 148 -1.26 -6.72 16.06
CA ALA A 148 -0.25 -7.18 17.01
C ALA A 148 0.81 -8.11 16.37
N GLU A 149 0.48 -8.78 15.27
CA GLU A 149 1.46 -9.51 14.44
C GLU A 149 2.28 -8.53 13.60
N TRP A 150 1.63 -7.56 12.94
CA TRP A 150 2.29 -6.52 12.13
C TRP A 150 3.26 -5.68 12.94
N SER A 151 2.94 -5.35 14.20
CA SER A 151 3.82 -4.54 15.05
C SER A 151 5.15 -5.23 15.40
N LYS A 152 5.25 -6.55 15.21
CA LYS A 152 6.47 -7.33 15.43
C LYS A 152 7.35 -7.41 14.18
N VAL A 153 6.88 -6.92 13.04
CA VAL A 153 7.61 -6.98 11.77
C VAL A 153 8.85 -6.10 11.83
N LYS A 154 9.98 -6.67 11.38
CA LYS A 154 11.25 -5.96 11.18
C LYS A 154 11.70 -6.13 9.73
N LEU A 155 11.64 -5.05 8.96
CA LEU A 155 12.09 -4.99 7.56
C LEU A 155 13.41 -4.24 7.47
N PRO A 156 14.23 -4.44 6.43
CA PRO A 156 15.43 -3.65 6.23
C PRO A 156 15.12 -2.16 6.12
N GLY A 157 15.94 -1.31 6.74
CA GLY A 157 15.88 0.14 6.59
C GLY A 157 15.89 0.89 7.92
N ASP A 158 15.50 2.16 7.87
CA ASP A 158 15.38 3.01 9.06
C ASP A 158 14.10 2.68 9.83
N HIS A 159 14.24 2.49 11.14
CA HIS A 159 13.15 2.22 12.07
C HIS A 159 12.76 3.46 12.91
N SER A 160 13.30 4.64 12.57
CA SER A 160 12.89 5.89 13.19
C SER A 160 11.45 6.26 12.81
N PRO A 161 10.70 6.94 13.70
CA PRO A 161 9.31 7.32 13.43
C PRO A 161 9.22 8.33 12.29
N GLN A 162 8.43 8.01 11.27
CA GLN A 162 8.37 8.81 10.03
C GLN A 162 7.23 9.84 10.00
N LEU A 163 6.31 9.85 10.98
CA LEU A 163 5.09 10.67 10.95
C LEU A 163 5.40 12.17 10.75
N PHE A 164 6.18 12.77 11.65
CA PHE A 164 6.49 14.21 11.60
C PHE A 164 7.45 14.60 10.48
N PRO A 165 8.50 13.81 10.15
CA PRO A 165 9.28 14.04 8.93
C PRO A 165 8.41 14.11 7.67
N ILE A 166 7.42 13.23 7.53
CA ILE A 166 6.50 13.22 6.39
C ILE A 166 5.56 14.44 6.42
N ILE A 167 4.95 14.76 7.57
CA ILE A 167 4.09 15.95 7.71
C ILE A 167 4.86 17.21 7.31
N ARG A 168 6.08 17.39 7.85
CA ARG A 168 6.93 18.55 7.54
C ARG A 168 7.34 18.61 6.07
N ARG A 169 7.54 17.46 5.41
CA ARG A 169 7.78 17.39 3.97
C ARG A 169 6.56 17.90 3.21
N TRP A 170 5.36 17.37 3.50
CA TRP A 170 4.13 17.82 2.83
C TRP A 170 3.82 19.30 3.06
N MET A 171 4.13 19.82 4.24
CA MET A 171 3.95 21.25 4.52
C MET A 171 4.85 22.16 3.67
N LYS A 172 6.03 21.68 3.25
CA LYS A 172 6.91 22.43 2.33
C LYS A 172 6.36 22.49 0.91
N ASP A 173 5.51 21.53 0.54
CA ASP A 173 4.87 21.48 -0.78
C ASP A 173 3.58 22.33 -0.84
N ILE A 174 3.14 22.89 0.30
CA ILE A 174 2.03 23.86 0.33
C ILE A 174 2.50 25.14 -0.36
N PRO A 175 1.84 25.56 -1.46
CA PRO A 175 2.23 26.78 -2.15
C PRO A 175 1.86 28.03 -1.34
N ALA A 176 2.56 29.13 -1.60
CA ALA A 176 2.22 30.42 -1.00
C ALA A 176 0.84 30.91 -1.44
N ASP A 177 0.48 30.67 -2.70
CA ASP A 177 -0.81 30.96 -3.29
C ASP A 177 -1.27 29.79 -4.17
N TYR A 178 -2.56 29.51 -4.17
CA TYR A 178 -3.20 28.51 -5.04
C TYR A 178 -3.74 29.16 -6.32
N GLU A 179 -3.53 28.51 -7.47
CA GLU A 179 -4.09 28.95 -8.76
C GLU A 179 -5.63 29.08 -8.75
N ASN A 180 -6.30 28.23 -7.95
CA ASN A 180 -7.73 28.30 -7.77
C ASN A 180 -8.08 29.35 -6.70
N GLN A 181 -8.62 30.49 -7.12
CA GLN A 181 -8.94 31.60 -6.21
C GLN A 181 -9.83 31.18 -5.03
N ARG A 182 -10.84 30.34 -5.26
CA ARG A 182 -11.71 29.86 -4.17
C ARG A 182 -10.93 29.03 -3.15
N ALA A 183 -10.04 28.15 -3.60
CA ALA A 183 -9.18 27.38 -2.72
C ALA A 183 -8.20 28.30 -1.97
N ASN A 184 -7.64 29.30 -2.66
CA ASN A 184 -6.76 30.30 -2.07
C ASN A 184 -7.45 31.08 -0.95
N ASP A 185 -8.64 31.60 -1.24
CA ASP A 185 -9.43 32.38 -0.28
C ASP A 185 -9.81 31.53 0.93
N ILE A 186 -10.19 30.26 0.73
CA ILE A 186 -10.49 29.34 1.84
C ILE A 186 -9.24 29.10 2.69
N PHE A 187 -8.10 28.84 2.05
CA PHE A 187 -6.85 28.60 2.75
C PHE A 187 -6.46 29.81 3.60
N HIS A 188 -6.29 30.99 3.00
CA HIS A 188 -5.85 32.19 3.72
C HIS A 188 -6.87 32.74 4.73
N LYS A 189 -8.16 32.42 4.56
CA LYS A 189 -9.19 32.78 5.55
C LYS A 189 -9.09 31.95 6.83
N HIS A 190 -8.66 30.70 6.73
CA HIS A 190 -8.75 29.73 7.83
C HIS A 190 -7.39 29.23 8.33
N PHE A 191 -6.34 29.36 7.54
CA PHE A 191 -5.04 28.77 7.78
C PHE A 191 -3.90 29.72 7.37
N SER A 192 -2.75 29.54 8.03
CA SER A 192 -1.47 30.08 7.59
C SER A 192 -0.39 29.02 7.77
N LEU A 193 0.70 29.11 7.01
CA LEU A 193 1.84 28.20 7.19
C LEU A 193 2.42 28.28 8.61
N GLU A 194 2.43 29.47 9.22
CA GLU A 194 2.86 29.67 10.61
C GLU A 194 1.96 28.87 11.57
N MET A 195 0.64 29.04 11.47
CA MET A 195 -0.34 28.32 12.28
C MET A 195 -0.20 26.79 12.14
N LEU A 196 -0.05 26.29 10.91
CA LEU A 196 0.14 24.86 10.67
C LEU A 196 1.46 24.35 11.27
N ASN A 197 2.53 25.16 11.28
CA ASN A 197 3.80 24.78 11.90
C ASN A 197 3.70 24.75 13.42
N ASP A 198 3.00 25.72 14.02
CA ASP A 198 2.79 25.75 15.46
C ASP A 198 1.96 24.55 15.94
N GLU A 199 0.88 24.22 15.24
CA GLU A 199 0.06 23.03 15.51
C GLU A 199 0.88 21.73 15.35
N ALA A 200 1.68 21.62 14.29
CA ALA A 200 2.54 20.46 14.09
C ALA A 200 3.60 20.31 15.19
N ASN A 201 4.21 21.42 15.63
CA ASN A 201 5.19 21.43 16.72
C ASN A 201 4.55 21.04 18.05
N LEU A 202 3.37 21.58 18.35
CA LEU A 202 2.61 21.24 19.56
C LEU A 202 2.25 19.75 19.57
N LEU A 203 1.74 19.23 18.45
CA LEU A 203 1.39 17.83 18.32
C LEU A 203 2.61 16.91 18.46
N GLU A 204 3.74 17.27 17.83
CA GLU A 204 5.00 16.51 17.92
C GLU A 204 5.53 16.44 19.35
N SER A 205 5.60 17.59 20.04
CA SER A 205 6.06 17.63 21.42
C SER A 205 5.15 16.80 22.35
N THR A 206 3.83 16.86 22.14
CA THR A 206 2.84 16.13 22.93
C THR A 206 2.95 14.62 22.72
N LEU A 207 3.02 14.17 21.46
CA LEU A 207 3.04 12.73 21.14
C LEU A 207 4.40 12.08 21.46
N THR A 208 5.51 12.78 21.25
CA THR A 208 6.84 12.25 21.59
C THR A 208 7.01 12.05 23.10
N ALA A 209 6.36 12.89 23.93
CA ALA A 209 6.37 12.73 25.39
C ALA A 209 5.65 11.47 25.90
N LEU A 210 4.81 10.82 25.08
CA LEU A 210 4.14 9.57 25.44
C LEU A 210 5.09 8.36 25.43
N HIS A 211 6.27 8.48 24.82
CA HIS A 211 7.24 7.39 24.66
C HIS A 211 6.61 6.10 24.08
N SER A 212 5.65 6.27 23.16
CA SER A 212 5.00 5.12 22.50
C SER A 212 6.05 4.32 21.71
N PRO A 213 6.06 2.98 21.81
CA PRO A 213 6.98 2.15 21.05
C PRO A 213 6.82 2.37 19.55
N VAL A 214 7.94 2.59 18.86
CA VAL A 214 7.95 2.65 17.39
C VAL A 214 7.97 1.23 16.85
N VAL A 215 6.96 0.92 16.03
CA VAL A 215 6.73 -0.40 15.44
C VAL A 215 6.47 -0.27 13.94
N PHE A 216 6.56 -1.38 13.21
CA PHE A 216 6.08 -1.41 11.84
C PHE A 216 4.55 -1.26 11.85
N ALA A 217 4.06 -0.18 11.23
CA ALA A 217 2.65 0.19 11.24
C ALA A 217 2.12 0.33 9.81
N HIS A 218 0.85 -0.04 9.61
CA HIS A 218 0.19 0.09 8.30
C HIS A 218 -0.07 1.56 7.93
N ASN A 219 -0.36 2.41 8.92
CA ASN A 219 -0.65 3.86 8.77
C ASN A 219 -1.87 4.23 7.90
N ASP A 220 -2.67 3.26 7.46
CA ASP A 220 -3.86 3.48 6.63
C ASP A 220 -4.90 2.37 6.85
N LEU A 221 -5.32 2.16 8.10
CA LEU A 221 -6.19 1.04 8.48
C LEU A 221 -7.68 1.36 8.32
N LEU A 222 -8.07 1.83 7.13
CA LEU A 222 -9.48 2.00 6.75
C LEU A 222 -10.14 0.64 6.46
N SER A 223 -11.46 0.56 6.55
CA SER A 223 -12.20 -0.72 6.41
C SER A 223 -11.94 -1.40 5.05
N GLY A 224 -11.81 -0.61 3.98
CA GLY A 224 -11.46 -1.07 2.64
C GLY A 224 -10.11 -1.81 2.52
N ASN A 225 -9.22 -1.66 3.50
CA ASN A 225 -7.89 -2.30 3.54
C ASN A 225 -7.89 -3.56 4.42
N ILE A 226 -9.04 -3.97 4.95
CA ILE A 226 -9.18 -5.18 5.77
C ILE A 226 -10.01 -6.19 4.98
N VAL A 227 -9.41 -7.35 4.73
CA VAL A 227 -10.05 -8.47 4.04
C VAL A 227 -10.16 -9.64 5.00
N MET A 228 -11.39 -10.09 5.26
CA MET A 228 -11.62 -11.38 5.91
C MET A 228 -11.55 -12.45 4.83
N ALA A 229 -10.45 -13.19 4.84
CA ALA A 229 -10.28 -14.31 3.93
C ALA A 229 -11.40 -15.34 4.15
N GLU A 230 -11.91 -15.91 3.06
CA GLU A 230 -12.74 -17.11 3.17
C GLU A 230 -11.93 -18.18 3.88
N THR A 231 -12.49 -18.81 4.91
CA THR A 231 -11.84 -19.94 5.58
C THR A 231 -11.53 -20.99 4.52
N LYS A 232 -10.24 -21.23 4.24
CA LYS A 232 -9.85 -22.52 3.69
C LYS A 232 -10.22 -23.54 4.76
N ASP A 233 -11.12 -24.46 4.42
CA ASP A 233 -11.41 -25.61 5.26
C ASP A 233 -10.10 -26.20 5.80
N ALA A 234 -10.10 -26.49 7.11
CA ALA A 234 -8.96 -27.00 7.86
C ALA A 234 -8.44 -28.35 7.33
#